data_AF-A0A820SLX1-F1
#
_entry.id   AF-A0A820SLX1-F1
#
_cell.length_a   1.000
_cell.length_b   1.000
_cell.length_c   1.000
_cell.angle_alpha   90.00
_cell.angle_beta   90.00
_cell.angle_gamma   90.00
#
_symmetry.space_group_name_H-M   'P 1'
#
loop_
_entity.id
_entity.type
_entity.pdbx_description
1 polymer ?
#
loop_
_entity_poly.entity_id
_entity_poly.type
_entity_poly.pdbx_seq_one_letter_code
_entity_poly.pdbx_strand_id
1 'polypeptide(L)'
;MSEVCVPLYIGSQAFQRHDIIHNHSPEWVKMLLPNAVAMIDSTYVYVQKSWNFNNQKKSYCQHKADNLVKMMPIMLLDGKWFDIYGPYFSDGYNKDELIWNTLSDDKVEDYEKKDLFAHSQQLHAIFSKNYMFIGDRGFARCKGKWSLFTPDSICKGETQLSTVKANQTRCITRVRNAIERGFGRLKQWNVIGSVVNTDFIPVIGSIMRILCAVDNAYFSNLVLDNNDTLEHAQYTIRNIQLENEVVHMEANTTGWKKANTSDISSIITSYDENDVKQCNGEYSVRIAHAYLGHIQQEWSTYIHPDFPSTVKIKNIISRYKTTDNPKQHTVWIRFGHNKLDDIASYCTCKSGLRTAGGTCSHVTAALIALIHWKNNKKIPSFYTTASALFFNVLDCTTYKKSKMKQASEEYYGASSDTES
;
A
#
# COMPACT_ATOMS: atom_id res chain seq x y z
N MET A 1 -22.05 10.78 -26.44
CA MET A 1 -20.74 10.17 -26.10
C MET A 1 -20.90 8.85 -25.36
N SER A 2 -21.70 8.76 -24.30
CA SER A 2 -21.85 7.53 -23.50
C SER A 2 -22.33 6.32 -24.31
N GLU A 3 -23.27 6.47 -25.23
CA GLU A 3 -23.85 5.33 -25.97
C GLU A 3 -23.00 4.84 -27.15
N VAL A 4 -22.06 5.67 -27.62
CA VAL A 4 -21.26 5.37 -28.82
C VAL A 4 -19.79 5.13 -28.48
N CYS A 5 -19.20 5.96 -27.62
CA CYS A 5 -17.76 5.91 -27.33
C CYS A 5 -17.44 4.95 -26.17
N VAL A 6 -18.24 4.95 -25.10
CA VAL A 6 -17.94 4.10 -23.92
C VAL A 6 -17.92 2.61 -24.28
N PRO A 7 -18.89 2.05 -25.04
CA PRO A 7 -18.86 0.63 -25.38
C PRO A 7 -17.65 0.20 -26.22
N LEU A 8 -17.01 1.12 -26.95
CA LEU A 8 -15.81 0.84 -27.74
C LEU A 8 -14.57 0.61 -26.88
N TYR A 9 -14.54 1.14 -25.66
CA TYR A 9 -13.36 1.12 -24.79
C TYR A 9 -13.60 0.52 -23.41
N ILE A 10 -14.84 0.19 -23.05
CA ILE A 10 -15.26 -0.33 -21.75
C ILE A 10 -16.28 -1.46 -21.96
N GLY A 11 -16.25 -2.45 -21.07
CA GLY A 11 -17.21 -3.54 -20.99
C GLY A 11 -16.95 -4.66 -22.02
N SER A 12 -17.96 -5.52 -22.19
CA SER A 12 -17.84 -6.74 -22.99
C SER A 12 -17.83 -6.50 -24.51
N GLN A 13 -18.02 -5.27 -24.98
CA GLN A 13 -17.83 -4.93 -26.40
C GLN A 13 -16.37 -4.63 -26.69
N ALA A 14 -15.70 -3.90 -25.79
CA ALA A 14 -14.29 -3.56 -25.91
C ALA A 14 -13.37 -4.74 -25.60
N PHE A 15 -13.71 -5.55 -24.59
CA PHE A 15 -12.84 -6.63 -24.11
C PHE A 15 -13.52 -8.00 -24.22
N GLN A 16 -12.93 -8.87 -25.04
CA GLN A 16 -13.33 -10.27 -25.14
C GLN A 16 -12.45 -11.16 -24.26
N ARG A 17 -12.97 -12.32 -23.84
CA ARG A 17 -12.24 -13.27 -22.98
C ARG A 17 -10.85 -13.61 -23.52
N HIS A 18 -10.75 -13.94 -24.81
CA HIS A 18 -9.48 -14.29 -25.44
C HIS A 18 -8.48 -13.12 -25.36
N ASP A 19 -8.92 -11.92 -25.71
CA ASP A 19 -8.13 -10.70 -25.67
C ASP A 19 -7.60 -10.39 -24.26
N ILE A 20 -8.45 -10.54 -23.23
CA ILE A 20 -8.04 -10.33 -21.83
C ILE A 20 -6.87 -11.25 -21.43
N ILE A 21 -6.92 -12.52 -21.82
CA ILE A 21 -5.93 -13.54 -21.44
C ILE A 21 -4.61 -13.34 -22.18
N HIS A 22 -4.68 -12.98 -23.46
CA HIS A 22 -3.50 -12.92 -24.32
C HIS A 22 -2.85 -11.54 -24.37
N ASN A 23 -3.64 -10.46 -24.33
CA ASN A 23 -3.15 -9.09 -24.54
C ASN A 23 -3.19 -8.22 -23.28
N HIS A 24 -4.08 -8.50 -22.32
CA HIS A 24 -4.23 -7.70 -21.09
C HIS A 24 -3.75 -8.41 -19.82
N SER A 25 -2.98 -9.48 -19.98
CA SER A 25 -2.41 -10.25 -18.87
C SER A 25 -0.89 -10.40 -19.03
N PRO A 26 -0.11 -9.40 -18.56
CA PRO A 26 1.34 -9.39 -18.64
C PRO A 26 1.96 -10.66 -18.03
N GLU A 27 3.03 -11.15 -18.64
CA GLU A 27 3.65 -12.43 -18.30
C GLU A 27 4.17 -12.43 -16.86
N TRP A 28 4.83 -11.36 -16.42
CA TRP A 28 5.31 -11.28 -15.03
C TRP A 28 4.18 -11.37 -14.00
N VAL A 29 2.95 -10.94 -14.35
CA VAL A 29 1.77 -11.08 -13.47
C VAL A 29 1.30 -12.52 -13.43
N LYS A 30 1.20 -13.19 -14.59
CA LYS A 30 0.83 -14.61 -14.70
C LYS A 30 1.79 -15.51 -13.91
N MET A 31 3.08 -15.19 -13.95
CA MET A 31 4.12 -15.86 -13.17
C MET A 31 3.85 -15.78 -11.67
N LEU A 32 3.50 -14.60 -11.15
CA LEU A 32 3.29 -14.40 -9.71
C LEU A 32 1.93 -14.89 -9.22
N LEU A 33 0.88 -14.71 -10.01
CA LEU A 33 -0.51 -15.02 -9.66
C LEU A 33 -1.20 -15.76 -10.82
N PRO A 34 -0.94 -17.07 -10.96
CA PRO A 34 -1.60 -17.87 -11.97
C PRO A 34 -3.12 -17.80 -11.87
N ASN A 35 -3.82 -17.78 -13.00
CA ASN A 35 -5.29 -17.66 -13.11
C ASN A 35 -5.90 -16.32 -12.69
N ALA A 36 -5.09 -15.32 -12.31
CA ALA A 36 -5.59 -13.96 -12.16
C ALA A 36 -6.03 -13.38 -13.51
N VAL A 37 -7.11 -12.59 -13.54
CA VAL A 37 -7.62 -11.95 -14.77
C VAL A 37 -7.92 -10.47 -14.64
N ALA A 38 -8.20 -10.00 -13.42
CA ALA A 38 -8.52 -8.60 -13.16
C ALA A 38 -8.34 -8.26 -11.68
N MET A 39 -8.27 -6.98 -11.39
CA MET A 39 -8.21 -6.37 -10.06
C MET A 39 -9.52 -5.66 -9.75
N ILE A 40 -9.91 -5.70 -8.48
CA ILE A 40 -11.05 -4.99 -7.93
C ILE A 40 -10.61 -4.16 -6.73
N ASP A 41 -11.11 -2.94 -6.65
CA ASP A 41 -10.91 -2.07 -5.49
C ASP A 41 -12.02 -1.02 -5.47
N SER A 42 -12.44 -0.60 -4.28
CA SER A 42 -13.39 0.51 -4.18
C SER A 42 -12.67 1.84 -4.24
N THR A 43 -13.26 2.81 -4.94
CA THR A 43 -12.82 4.20 -4.89
C THR A 43 -13.96 5.12 -4.49
N TYR A 44 -13.61 6.32 -4.06
CA TYR A 44 -14.55 7.26 -3.45
C TYR A 44 -14.60 8.54 -4.27
N VAL A 45 -15.82 9.02 -4.52
CA VAL A 45 -16.06 10.38 -4.99
C VAL A 45 -16.64 11.17 -3.82
N TYR A 46 -15.93 12.20 -3.39
CA TYR A 46 -16.36 13.08 -2.31
C TYR A 46 -17.53 13.94 -2.79
N VAL A 47 -18.56 14.08 -1.96
CA VAL A 47 -19.75 14.87 -2.30
C VAL A 47 -20.04 15.89 -1.21
N GLN A 48 -20.66 17.00 -1.59
CA GLN A 48 -21.09 18.00 -0.64
C GLN A 48 -22.03 17.40 0.42
N LYS A 49 -21.98 17.97 1.62
CA LYS A 49 -22.92 17.63 2.68
C LYS A 49 -24.34 18.02 2.25
N SER A 50 -25.23 17.04 2.18
CA SER A 50 -26.64 17.28 1.85
C SER A 50 -27.39 17.89 3.03
N TRP A 51 -28.27 18.85 2.75
CA TRP A 51 -29.26 19.35 3.73
C TRP A 51 -30.39 18.34 4.00
N ASN A 52 -30.56 17.35 3.14
CA ASN A 52 -31.45 16.22 3.41
C ASN A 52 -30.72 15.22 4.31
N PHE A 53 -31.14 15.14 5.58
CA PHE A 53 -30.49 14.29 6.57
C PHE A 53 -30.50 12.80 6.21
N ASN A 54 -31.47 12.31 5.46
CA ASN A 54 -31.47 10.91 5.00
C ASN A 54 -30.37 10.69 3.96
N ASN A 55 -30.24 11.58 2.98
CA ASN A 55 -29.17 11.51 1.99
C ASN A 55 -27.80 11.70 2.63
N GLN A 56 -27.69 12.62 3.59
CA GLN A 56 -26.46 12.84 4.34
C GLN A 56 -26.03 11.59 5.12
N LYS A 57 -26.96 10.91 5.80
CA LYS A 57 -26.66 9.64 6.51
C LYS A 57 -26.20 8.55 5.56
N LYS A 58 -26.83 8.44 4.37
CA LYS A 58 -26.48 7.44 3.36
C LYS A 58 -25.12 7.70 2.70
N SER A 59 -24.75 8.96 2.48
CA SER A 59 -23.43 9.29 1.89
C SER A 59 -22.31 9.42 2.93
N TYR A 60 -22.61 9.48 4.22
CA TYR A 60 -21.57 9.62 5.25
C TYR A 60 -20.80 8.31 5.49
N CYS A 61 -19.49 8.37 5.30
CA CYS A 61 -18.57 7.26 5.52
C CYS A 61 -17.78 7.47 6.82
N GLN A 62 -18.06 6.65 7.85
CA GLN A 62 -17.37 6.76 9.14
C GLN A 62 -15.84 6.57 9.01
N HIS A 63 -15.39 5.67 8.14
CA HIS A 63 -13.95 5.41 7.94
C HIS A 63 -13.20 6.62 7.36
N LYS A 64 -13.87 7.47 6.56
CA LYS A 64 -13.29 8.69 5.99
C LYS A 64 -13.72 9.96 6.73
N ALA A 65 -14.65 9.82 7.68
CA ALA A 65 -15.30 10.90 8.42
C ALA A 65 -15.91 11.99 7.50
N ASP A 66 -16.41 11.60 6.33
CA ASP A 66 -16.85 12.55 5.29
C ASP A 66 -18.01 12.00 4.43
N ASN A 67 -18.70 12.87 3.70
CA ASN A 67 -19.75 12.54 2.74
C ASN A 67 -19.15 12.16 1.38
N LEU A 68 -19.44 10.95 0.91
CA LEU A 68 -18.91 10.39 -0.34
C LEU A 68 -19.82 9.30 -0.89
N VAL A 69 -19.64 8.96 -2.16
CA VAL A 69 -20.22 7.78 -2.79
C VAL A 69 -19.11 6.84 -3.24
N LYS A 70 -19.41 5.54 -3.26
CA LYS A 70 -18.44 4.50 -3.66
C LYS A 70 -18.64 4.11 -5.11
N MET A 71 -17.53 3.92 -5.81
CA MET A 71 -17.49 3.27 -7.11
C MET A 71 -16.72 1.96 -6.96
N MET A 72 -17.16 0.92 -7.67
CA MET A 72 -16.52 -0.39 -7.73
C MET A 72 -16.00 -0.64 -9.16
N PRO A 73 -14.84 -0.08 -9.52
CA PRO A 73 -14.16 -0.37 -10.78
C PRO A 73 -13.51 -1.75 -10.80
N ILE A 74 -13.44 -2.31 -12.00
CA ILE A 74 -12.73 -3.54 -12.33
C ILE A 74 -11.66 -3.17 -13.36
N MET A 75 -10.41 -3.55 -13.10
CA MET A 75 -9.27 -3.24 -13.94
C MET A 75 -8.58 -4.52 -14.41
N LEU A 76 -8.24 -4.62 -15.69
CA LEU A 76 -7.44 -5.71 -16.25
C LEU A 76 -5.99 -5.63 -15.75
N LEU A 77 -5.24 -6.73 -15.87
CA LEU A 77 -3.92 -6.85 -15.24
C LEU A 77 -2.83 -5.94 -15.84
N ASP A 78 -3.04 -5.45 -17.06
CA ASP A 78 -2.18 -4.45 -17.71
C ASP A 78 -2.50 -3.00 -17.28
N GLY A 79 -3.58 -2.80 -16.53
CA GLY A 79 -4.02 -1.50 -16.05
C GLY A 79 -5.13 -0.82 -16.86
N LYS A 80 -5.74 -1.49 -17.85
CA LYS A 80 -6.94 -0.99 -18.53
C LYS A 80 -8.20 -1.21 -17.68
N TRP A 81 -9.15 -0.28 -17.74
CA TRP A 81 -10.43 -0.42 -17.05
C TRP A 81 -11.33 -1.38 -17.80
N PHE A 82 -11.80 -2.45 -17.16
CA PHE A 82 -12.81 -3.31 -17.76
C PHE A 82 -14.18 -2.62 -17.70
N ASP A 83 -14.67 -2.28 -16.49
CA ASP A 83 -15.89 -1.49 -16.28
C ASP A 83 -15.93 -0.90 -14.86
N ILE A 84 -16.90 -0.04 -14.58
CA ILE A 84 -17.08 0.65 -13.32
C ILE A 84 -18.54 0.59 -12.88
N TYR A 85 -18.76 0.08 -11.67
CA TYR A 85 -20.09 -0.08 -11.07
C TYR A 85 -20.34 0.96 -9.99
N GLY A 86 -21.57 1.44 -9.89
CA GLY A 86 -22.00 2.45 -8.92
C GLY A 86 -22.61 3.69 -9.60
N PRO A 87 -22.87 4.76 -8.84
CA PRO A 87 -22.45 4.97 -7.45
C PRO A 87 -23.25 4.13 -6.44
N TYR A 88 -22.56 3.67 -5.39
CA TYR A 88 -23.17 3.12 -4.19
C TYR A 88 -23.10 4.16 -3.07
N PHE A 89 -24.08 4.11 -2.16
CA PHE A 89 -23.99 4.86 -0.91
C PHE A 89 -22.79 4.39 -0.08
N SER A 90 -22.32 5.23 0.84
CA SER A 90 -21.15 4.94 1.67
C SER A 90 -21.48 4.65 3.12
N ASP A 91 -22.76 4.40 3.36
CA ASP A 91 -23.25 3.87 4.62
C ASP A 91 -22.58 2.55 4.98
N GLY A 92 -22.75 2.14 6.24
CA GLY A 92 -22.19 0.89 6.74
C GLY A 92 -22.72 -0.37 6.05
N TYR A 93 -23.73 -0.26 5.18
CA TYR A 93 -24.32 -1.41 4.46
C TYR A 93 -23.56 -1.73 3.18
N ASN A 94 -23.17 -0.72 2.40
CA ASN A 94 -22.49 -0.88 1.11
C ASN A 94 -20.98 -1.12 1.30
N LYS A 95 -20.61 -2.21 1.99
CA LYS A 95 -19.23 -2.65 2.13
C LYS A 95 -18.75 -3.34 0.84
N ASP A 96 -17.46 -3.28 0.59
CA ASP A 96 -16.81 -3.82 -0.61
C ASP A 96 -17.15 -5.30 -0.81
N GLU A 97 -17.16 -6.07 0.29
CA GLU A 97 -17.62 -7.47 0.34
C GLU A 97 -19.05 -7.65 -0.20
N LEU A 98 -20.00 -6.82 0.25
CA LEU A 98 -21.40 -6.93 -0.15
C LEU A 98 -21.61 -6.52 -1.61
N ILE A 99 -20.97 -5.42 -2.03
CA ILE A 99 -21.02 -4.94 -3.41
C ILE A 99 -20.50 -6.05 -4.35
N TRP A 100 -19.33 -6.61 -4.05
CA TRP A 100 -18.73 -7.66 -4.87
C TRP A 100 -19.58 -8.94 -4.90
N ASN A 101 -20.09 -9.39 -3.74
CA ASN A 101 -20.98 -10.54 -3.69
C ASN A 101 -22.23 -10.34 -4.55
N THR A 102 -22.81 -9.13 -4.52
CA THR A 102 -23.97 -8.78 -5.36
C THR A 102 -23.64 -8.82 -6.85
N LEU A 103 -22.49 -8.25 -7.26
CA LEU A 103 -22.03 -8.28 -8.66
C LEU A 103 -21.69 -9.71 -9.14
N SER A 104 -21.29 -10.58 -8.22
CA SER A 104 -20.86 -11.95 -8.51
C SER A 104 -21.99 -12.98 -8.43
N ASP A 105 -23.17 -12.61 -7.95
CA ASP A 105 -24.29 -13.52 -7.80
C ASP A 105 -24.96 -13.77 -9.17
N ASP A 106 -25.10 -15.04 -9.54
CA ASP A 106 -25.72 -15.48 -10.80
C ASP A 106 -27.25 -15.65 -10.69
N LYS A 107 -27.82 -15.46 -9.48
CA LYS A 107 -29.24 -15.65 -9.17
C LYS A 107 -30.01 -14.35 -8.91
N VAL A 108 -29.44 -13.19 -9.22
CA VAL A 108 -30.09 -11.89 -9.01
C VAL A 108 -31.18 -11.66 -10.05
N GLU A 109 -32.26 -12.46 -10.03
CA GLU A 109 -33.38 -12.31 -10.97
C GLU A 109 -34.39 -11.23 -10.53
N ASP A 110 -34.32 -10.73 -9.28
CA ASP A 110 -35.51 -10.11 -8.67
C ASP A 110 -35.26 -8.88 -7.76
N TYR A 111 -34.25 -8.05 -8.08
CA TYR A 111 -34.17 -6.71 -7.50
C TYR A 111 -34.63 -5.68 -8.53
N GLU A 112 -35.47 -4.73 -8.11
CA GLU A 112 -36.04 -3.59 -8.86
C GLU A 112 -34.99 -2.64 -9.54
N LYS A 113 -33.74 -3.07 -9.69
CA LYS A 113 -32.61 -2.31 -10.24
C LYS A 113 -32.14 -2.91 -11.56
N LYS A 114 -32.93 -2.71 -12.63
CA LYS A 114 -32.62 -3.14 -14.01
C LYS A 114 -31.21 -2.74 -14.48
N ASP A 115 -30.70 -1.59 -14.06
CA ASP A 115 -29.40 -1.09 -14.49
C ASP A 115 -28.21 -1.85 -13.89
N LEU A 116 -28.27 -2.26 -12.61
CA LEU A 116 -27.20 -3.06 -11.99
C LEU A 116 -27.12 -4.46 -12.61
N PHE A 117 -28.27 -5.03 -12.92
CA PHE A 117 -28.38 -6.36 -13.51
C PHE A 117 -27.76 -6.40 -14.92
N ALA A 118 -28.09 -5.44 -15.78
CA ALA A 118 -27.56 -5.37 -17.15
C ALA A 118 -26.02 -5.27 -17.21
N HIS A 119 -25.40 -4.54 -16.27
CA HIS A 119 -23.94 -4.42 -16.22
C HIS A 119 -23.26 -5.65 -15.61
N SER A 120 -23.90 -6.35 -14.68
CA SER A 120 -23.33 -7.58 -14.08
C SER A 120 -23.29 -8.75 -15.06
N GLN A 121 -24.27 -8.87 -15.97
CA GLN A 121 -24.30 -9.93 -16.99
C GLN A 121 -23.06 -9.93 -17.88
N GLN A 122 -22.49 -8.75 -18.16
CA GLN A 122 -21.25 -8.62 -18.94
C GLN A 122 -20.08 -9.35 -18.24
N LEU A 123 -19.98 -9.27 -16.91
CA LEU A 123 -18.97 -10.01 -16.15
C LEU A 123 -19.18 -11.50 -16.26
N HIS A 124 -20.42 -11.96 -16.09
CA HIS A 124 -20.76 -13.38 -16.16
C HIS A 124 -20.53 -13.98 -17.55
N ALA A 125 -20.74 -13.19 -18.61
CA ALA A 125 -20.48 -13.59 -19.99
C ALA A 125 -18.98 -13.71 -20.29
N ILE A 126 -18.16 -12.79 -19.77
CA ILE A 126 -16.72 -12.73 -20.05
C ILE A 126 -15.91 -13.63 -19.12
N PHE A 127 -16.16 -13.63 -17.82
CA PHE A 127 -15.33 -14.32 -16.83
C PHE A 127 -15.91 -15.66 -16.39
N SER A 128 -15.21 -16.75 -16.64
CA SER A 128 -15.57 -18.10 -16.18
C SER A 128 -15.25 -18.30 -14.69
N LYS A 129 -15.88 -19.32 -14.07
CA LYS A 129 -15.78 -19.61 -12.63
C LYS A 129 -14.36 -19.98 -12.14
N ASN A 130 -13.50 -20.45 -13.03
CA ASN A 130 -12.11 -20.82 -12.72
C ASN A 130 -11.15 -19.62 -12.67
N TYR A 131 -11.58 -18.43 -13.08
CA TYR A 131 -10.75 -17.24 -12.97
C TYR A 131 -10.77 -16.63 -11.57
N MET A 132 -9.67 -15.95 -11.25
CA MET A 132 -9.50 -15.28 -9.97
C MET A 132 -9.35 -13.78 -10.16
N PHE A 133 -9.96 -13.00 -9.26
CA PHE A 133 -9.77 -11.56 -9.19
C PHE A 133 -8.81 -11.22 -8.05
N ILE A 134 -8.15 -10.08 -8.15
CA ILE A 134 -7.22 -9.58 -7.13
C ILE A 134 -7.92 -8.46 -6.36
N GLY A 135 -8.10 -8.65 -5.06
CA GLY A 135 -8.72 -7.68 -4.18
C GLY A 135 -7.77 -7.19 -3.09
N ASP A 136 -8.17 -6.13 -2.40
CA ASP A 136 -7.54 -5.73 -1.14
C ASP A 136 -8.05 -6.61 0.03
N ARG A 137 -7.63 -6.30 1.26
CA ARG A 137 -8.04 -7.06 2.46
C ARG A 137 -9.53 -6.93 2.78
N GLY A 138 -10.21 -5.88 2.31
CA GLY A 138 -11.64 -5.68 2.48
C GLY A 138 -12.50 -6.74 1.78
N PHE A 139 -11.94 -7.43 0.79
CA PHE A 139 -12.62 -8.48 0.03
C PHE A 139 -12.36 -9.90 0.55
N ALA A 140 -11.55 -10.08 1.60
CA ALA A 140 -11.11 -11.41 2.06
C ALA A 140 -12.24 -12.35 2.51
N ARG A 141 -13.44 -11.81 2.77
CA ARG A 141 -14.64 -12.57 3.18
C ARG A 141 -15.70 -12.71 2.08
N CYS A 142 -15.41 -12.26 0.87
CA CYS A 142 -16.32 -12.43 -0.26
C CYS A 142 -16.63 -13.91 -0.50
N LYS A 143 -17.88 -14.18 -0.86
CA LYS A 143 -18.41 -15.53 -1.16
C LYS A 143 -19.00 -15.62 -2.57
N GLY A 144 -18.64 -14.67 -3.43
CA GLY A 144 -19.12 -14.60 -4.80
C GLY A 144 -18.67 -15.78 -5.67
N LYS A 145 -19.21 -15.83 -6.88
CA LYS A 145 -18.91 -16.84 -7.91
C LYS A 145 -17.41 -17.01 -8.23
N TRP A 146 -16.63 -15.92 -8.17
CA TRP A 146 -15.20 -15.94 -8.47
C TRP A 146 -14.36 -15.89 -7.20
N SER A 147 -13.30 -16.71 -7.19
CA SER A 147 -12.32 -16.71 -6.10
C SER A 147 -11.44 -15.46 -6.14
N LEU A 148 -10.93 -15.05 -4.98
CA LEU A 148 -10.13 -13.83 -4.85
C LEU A 148 -8.74 -14.12 -4.30
N PHE A 149 -7.74 -13.47 -4.90
CA PHE A 149 -6.44 -13.25 -4.26
C PHE A 149 -6.54 -12.01 -3.38
N THR A 150 -6.42 -12.17 -2.07
CA THR A 150 -6.38 -11.06 -1.11
C THR A 150 -5.18 -11.18 -0.18
N PRO A 151 -4.55 -10.07 0.25
CA PRO A 151 -3.43 -10.13 1.19
C PRO A 151 -3.82 -10.76 2.54
N ASP A 152 -2.89 -11.45 3.18
CA ASP A 152 -3.10 -12.05 4.49
C ASP A 152 -3.24 -11.00 5.61
N SER A 153 -3.93 -11.41 6.67
CA SER A 153 -4.02 -10.66 7.93
C SER A 153 -3.24 -11.38 9.03
N ILE A 154 -2.66 -10.59 9.93
CA ILE A 154 -1.98 -11.11 11.12
C ILE A 154 -3.02 -11.75 12.04
N CYS A 155 -2.76 -12.97 12.51
CA CYS A 155 -3.68 -13.66 13.40
C CYS A 155 -3.67 -13.04 14.80
N LYS A 156 -4.74 -13.26 15.56
CA LYS A 156 -4.84 -12.74 16.94
C LYS A 156 -3.70 -13.32 17.79
N GLY A 157 -2.95 -12.46 18.46
CA GLY A 157 -1.80 -12.84 19.30
C GLY A 157 -0.45 -12.78 18.58
N GLU A 158 -0.44 -12.70 17.24
CA GLU A 158 0.79 -12.52 16.47
C GLU A 158 1.13 -11.03 16.29
N THR A 159 2.42 -10.74 16.09
CA THR A 159 2.92 -9.38 15.82
C THR A 159 3.33 -9.17 14.36
N GLN A 160 3.57 -10.25 13.62
CA GLN A 160 4.02 -10.27 12.22
C GLN A 160 3.39 -11.45 11.46
N LEU A 161 3.33 -11.34 10.13
CA LEU A 161 3.01 -12.47 9.26
C LEU A 161 4.19 -13.45 9.20
N SER A 162 3.93 -14.75 9.13
CA SER A 162 4.94 -15.75 8.75
C SER A 162 5.59 -15.40 7.41
N THR A 163 6.83 -15.84 7.16
CA THR A 163 7.57 -15.55 5.94
C THR A 163 6.78 -15.86 4.67
N VAL A 164 6.22 -17.07 4.57
CA VAL A 164 5.41 -17.52 3.42
C VAL A 164 4.21 -16.59 3.17
N LYS A 165 3.39 -16.31 4.19
CA LYS A 165 2.25 -15.38 4.08
C LYS A 165 2.69 -13.96 3.71
N ALA A 166 3.81 -13.47 4.26
CA ALA A 166 4.35 -12.16 3.94
C ALA A 166 4.81 -12.07 2.47
N ASN A 167 5.42 -13.14 1.95
CA ASN A 167 5.83 -13.27 0.55
C ASN A 167 4.61 -13.34 -0.40
N GLN A 168 3.62 -14.17 -0.09
CA GLN A 168 2.36 -14.27 -0.86
C GLN A 168 1.62 -12.93 -0.90
N THR A 169 1.46 -12.29 0.26
CA THR A 169 0.91 -10.93 0.38
C THR A 169 1.65 -9.92 -0.49
N ARG A 170 2.97 -10.05 -0.64
CA ARG A 170 3.73 -9.15 -1.51
C ARG A 170 3.43 -9.36 -2.99
N CYS A 171 3.28 -10.60 -3.44
CA CYS A 171 2.88 -10.90 -4.81
C CYS A 171 1.55 -10.22 -5.16
N ILE A 172 0.55 -10.36 -4.28
CA ILE A 172 -0.78 -9.77 -4.42
C ILE A 172 -0.70 -8.23 -4.45
N THR A 173 -0.05 -7.63 -3.44
CA THR A 173 0.04 -6.17 -3.34
C THR A 173 0.88 -5.53 -4.45
N ARG A 174 1.85 -6.25 -5.03
CA ARG A 174 2.64 -5.76 -6.16
C ARG A 174 1.78 -5.61 -7.40
N VAL A 175 0.99 -6.62 -7.74
CA VAL A 175 0.10 -6.58 -8.91
C VAL A 175 -1.02 -5.55 -8.68
N ARG A 176 -1.65 -5.58 -7.51
CA ARG A 176 -2.74 -4.65 -7.12
C ARG A 176 -2.34 -3.16 -7.17
N ASN A 177 -1.05 -2.81 -7.10
CA ASN A 177 -0.61 -1.42 -7.25
C ASN A 177 -1.08 -0.78 -8.57
N ALA A 178 -1.32 -1.56 -9.62
CA ALA A 178 -1.84 -1.03 -10.88
C ALA A 178 -3.18 -0.29 -10.71
N ILE A 179 -4.13 -0.84 -9.95
CA ILE A 179 -5.42 -0.18 -9.73
C ILE A 179 -5.30 1.09 -8.88
N GLU A 180 -4.38 1.11 -7.91
CA GLU A 180 -4.05 2.33 -7.15
C GLU A 180 -3.47 3.44 -8.05
N ARG A 181 -2.57 3.08 -8.97
CA ARG A 181 -1.99 4.01 -9.95
C ARG A 181 -3.04 4.51 -10.93
N GLY A 182 -3.97 3.65 -11.36
CA GLY A 182 -5.10 4.04 -12.18
C GLY A 182 -5.99 5.05 -11.48
N PHE A 183 -6.31 4.86 -10.20
CA PHE A 183 -7.01 5.89 -9.41
C PHE A 183 -6.22 7.19 -9.30
N GLY A 184 -4.89 7.10 -9.14
CA GLY A 184 -4.02 8.28 -9.17
C GLY A 184 -4.17 9.09 -10.44
N ARG A 185 -4.29 8.42 -11.60
CA ARG A 185 -4.53 9.04 -12.91
C ARG A 185 -5.94 9.62 -13.02
N LEU A 186 -6.98 8.88 -12.62
CA LEU A 186 -8.37 9.37 -12.64
C LEU A 186 -8.58 10.58 -11.72
N LYS A 187 -7.90 10.64 -10.59
CA LYS A 187 -8.01 11.75 -9.63
C LYS A 187 -7.30 13.04 -10.09
N GLN A 188 -6.54 13.01 -11.19
CA GLN A 188 -6.03 14.23 -11.82
C GLN A 188 -7.17 15.04 -12.49
N TRP A 189 -8.30 14.40 -12.80
CA TRP A 189 -9.46 15.07 -13.34
C TRP A 189 -10.25 15.74 -12.21
N ASN A 190 -10.42 17.06 -12.28
CA ASN A 190 -11.03 17.86 -11.21
C ASN A 190 -12.40 17.33 -10.76
N VAL A 191 -13.22 16.83 -11.69
CA VAL A 191 -14.56 16.27 -11.40
C VAL A 191 -14.51 15.05 -10.46
N ILE A 192 -13.39 14.34 -10.39
CA ILE A 192 -13.20 13.19 -9.48
C ILE A 192 -12.29 13.56 -8.31
N GLY A 193 -11.30 14.43 -8.52
CA GLY A 193 -10.34 14.86 -7.51
C GLY A 193 -10.90 15.87 -6.49
N SER A 194 -12.06 16.48 -6.77
CA SER A 194 -12.67 17.52 -5.95
C SER A 194 -13.96 17.05 -5.27
N VAL A 195 -14.46 17.86 -4.32
CA VAL A 195 -15.78 17.63 -3.72
C VAL A 195 -16.87 18.00 -4.73
N VAL A 196 -17.70 17.02 -5.10
CA VAL A 196 -18.74 17.13 -6.12
C VAL A 196 -20.07 17.60 -5.52
N ASN A 197 -20.83 18.42 -6.24
CA ASN A 197 -22.19 18.80 -5.81
C ASN A 197 -23.10 17.55 -5.80
N THR A 198 -23.94 17.39 -4.77
CA THR A 198 -24.88 16.28 -4.63
C THR A 198 -25.79 16.07 -5.84
N ASP A 199 -26.07 17.12 -6.61
CA ASP A 199 -26.90 17.07 -7.81
C ASP A 199 -26.27 16.23 -8.94
N PHE A 200 -24.95 16.01 -8.90
CA PHE A 200 -24.23 15.17 -9.87
C PHE A 200 -24.22 13.68 -9.50
N ILE A 201 -24.67 13.30 -8.29
CA ILE A 201 -24.68 11.89 -7.87
C ILE A 201 -25.41 10.98 -8.87
N PRO A 202 -26.58 11.34 -9.44
CA PRO A 202 -27.25 10.48 -10.42
C PRO A 202 -26.43 10.20 -11.69
N VAL A 203 -25.50 11.09 -12.06
CA VAL A 203 -24.72 10.99 -13.31
C VAL A 203 -23.24 10.66 -13.09
N ILE A 204 -22.76 10.66 -11.85
CA ILE A 204 -21.33 10.48 -11.55
C ILE A 204 -20.77 9.14 -12.02
N GLY A 205 -21.60 8.08 -12.00
CA GLY A 205 -21.23 6.78 -12.54
C GLY A 205 -20.95 6.84 -14.03
N SER A 206 -21.81 7.50 -14.80
CA SER A 206 -21.61 7.73 -16.23
C SER A 206 -20.38 8.59 -16.51
N ILE A 207 -20.14 9.63 -15.72
CA ILE A 207 -18.93 10.48 -15.83
C ILE A 207 -17.67 9.63 -15.61
N MET A 208 -17.64 8.82 -14.55
CA MET A 208 -16.51 7.91 -14.26
C MET A 208 -16.26 6.93 -15.41
N ARG A 209 -17.33 6.35 -15.99
CA ARG A 209 -17.20 5.44 -17.15
C ARG A 209 -16.65 6.14 -18.39
N ILE A 210 -17.08 7.38 -18.66
CA ILE A 210 -16.52 8.19 -19.75
C ILE A 210 -15.03 8.46 -19.51
N LEU A 211 -14.63 8.85 -18.31
CA LEU A 211 -13.22 9.10 -18.00
C LEU A 211 -12.36 7.84 -18.12
N CYS A 212 -12.88 6.68 -17.71
CA CYS A 212 -12.17 5.41 -17.88
C CYS A 212 -12.08 4.99 -19.35
N ALA A 213 -13.11 5.26 -20.17
CA ALA A 213 -13.06 5.04 -21.61
C ALA A 213 -11.99 5.93 -22.27
N VAL A 214 -11.91 7.21 -21.89
CA VAL A 214 -10.85 8.14 -22.33
C VAL A 214 -9.48 7.64 -21.89
N ASP A 215 -9.35 7.17 -20.65
CA ASP A 215 -8.10 6.60 -20.14
C ASP A 215 -7.65 5.38 -20.97
N ASN A 216 -8.58 4.47 -21.25
CA ASN A 216 -8.33 3.31 -22.08
C ASN A 216 -7.97 3.67 -23.53
N ALA A 217 -8.61 4.69 -24.11
CA ALA A 217 -8.38 5.08 -25.49
C ALA A 217 -7.02 5.76 -25.71
N TYR A 218 -6.59 6.62 -24.78
CA TYR A 218 -5.50 7.57 -25.05
C TYR A 218 -4.26 7.42 -24.15
N PHE A 219 -4.36 6.71 -23.03
CA PHE A 219 -3.23 6.55 -22.13
C PHE A 219 -2.59 5.18 -22.25
N SER A 220 -1.28 5.13 -22.05
CA SER A 220 -0.53 3.88 -22.02
C SER A 220 -0.93 2.99 -20.84
N ASN A 221 -0.74 1.69 -21.04
CA ASN A 221 -0.92 0.67 -20.02
C ASN A 221 -0.07 1.00 -18.79
N LEU A 222 -0.62 0.75 -17.60
CA LEU A 222 0.09 0.99 -16.34
C LEU A 222 1.11 -0.10 -16.06
N VAL A 223 0.86 -1.29 -16.58
CA VAL A 223 1.70 -2.47 -16.41
C VAL A 223 2.07 -3.00 -17.78
N LEU A 224 3.37 -3.21 -17.97
CA LEU A 224 3.97 -3.74 -19.18
C LEU A 224 4.99 -4.80 -18.80
N ASP A 225 5.23 -5.74 -19.70
CA ASP A 225 6.38 -6.62 -19.61
C ASP A 225 7.63 -5.89 -20.08
N ASN A 226 8.69 -6.03 -19.30
CA ASN A 226 10.05 -5.70 -19.68
C ASN A 226 11.02 -6.64 -18.94
N ASN A 227 12.28 -6.70 -19.38
CA ASN A 227 13.29 -7.60 -18.83
C ASN A 227 13.40 -7.48 -17.31
N ASP A 228 13.44 -6.26 -16.77
CA ASP A 228 13.57 -6.01 -15.34
C ASP A 228 12.37 -6.55 -14.56
N THR A 229 11.14 -6.37 -15.06
CA THR A 229 9.92 -6.86 -14.39
C THR A 229 9.87 -8.39 -14.36
N LEU A 230 10.29 -9.04 -15.45
CA LEU A 230 10.36 -10.49 -15.57
C LEU A 230 11.43 -11.08 -14.67
N GLU A 231 12.64 -10.52 -14.66
CA GLU A 231 13.73 -10.93 -13.78
C GLU A 231 13.33 -10.80 -12.31
N HIS A 232 12.73 -9.66 -11.93
CA HIS A 232 12.22 -9.47 -10.57
C HIS A 232 11.09 -10.45 -10.21
N ALA A 233 10.24 -10.84 -11.17
CA ALA A 233 9.19 -11.84 -10.93
C ALA A 233 9.81 -13.23 -10.72
N GLN A 234 10.80 -13.61 -11.51
CA GLN A 234 11.57 -14.85 -11.32
C GLN A 234 12.26 -14.89 -9.96
N TYR A 235 12.92 -13.80 -9.57
CA TYR A 235 13.52 -13.65 -8.24
C TYR A 235 12.46 -13.83 -7.14
N THR A 236 11.30 -13.19 -7.29
CA THR A 236 10.20 -13.30 -6.31
C THR A 236 9.72 -14.75 -6.18
N ILE A 237 9.59 -15.49 -7.30
CA ILE A 237 9.18 -16.90 -7.29
C ILE A 237 10.21 -17.77 -6.59
N ARG A 238 11.51 -17.59 -6.89
CA ARG A 238 12.60 -18.36 -6.25
C ARG A 238 12.58 -18.20 -4.72
N ASN A 239 12.19 -17.02 -4.24
CA ASN A 239 12.24 -16.70 -2.82
C ASN A 239 10.92 -16.89 -2.08
N ILE A 240 9.80 -17.16 -2.77
CA ILE A 240 8.46 -17.11 -2.15
C ILE A 240 8.29 -18.12 -1.01
N GLN A 241 8.98 -19.26 -1.09
CA GLN A 241 8.96 -20.35 -0.09
C GLN A 241 10.17 -20.32 0.86
N LEU A 242 11.11 -19.40 0.69
CA LEU A 242 12.31 -19.34 1.54
C LEU A 242 11.97 -18.67 2.87
N GLU A 243 12.34 -19.33 3.97
CA GLU A 243 12.29 -18.74 5.30
C GLU A 243 13.35 -17.64 5.47
N ASN A 244 13.10 -16.74 6.42
CA ASN A 244 13.99 -15.61 6.66
C ASN A 244 15.14 -16.00 7.59
N GLU A 245 16.26 -16.40 7.00
CA GLU A 245 17.44 -16.81 7.72
C GLU A 245 18.00 -15.76 8.69
N VAL A 246 17.88 -14.47 8.40
CA VAL A 246 18.39 -13.38 9.23
C VAL A 246 17.72 -13.37 10.60
N VAL A 247 16.40 -13.62 10.66
CA VAL A 247 15.71 -13.70 11.96
C VAL A 247 16.14 -14.92 12.78
N HIS A 248 16.38 -16.05 12.12
CA HIS A 248 16.69 -17.31 12.80
C HIS A 248 18.14 -17.37 13.28
N MET A 249 19.08 -16.86 12.50
CA MET A 249 20.51 -17.00 12.76
C MET A 249 21.16 -15.78 13.42
N GLU A 250 20.63 -14.58 13.22
CA GLU A 250 21.35 -13.35 13.59
C GLU A 250 20.57 -12.46 14.55
N ALA A 251 19.26 -12.34 14.37
CA ALA A 251 18.48 -11.34 15.09
C ALA A 251 18.51 -11.52 16.61
N ASN A 252 18.62 -12.77 17.07
CA ASN A 252 18.64 -13.16 18.48
C ASN A 252 20.04 -13.23 19.09
N THR A 253 21.10 -12.97 18.33
CA THR A 253 22.48 -13.03 18.80
C THR A 253 22.77 -11.92 19.82
N THR A 254 23.61 -12.22 20.83
CA THR A 254 24.11 -11.27 21.83
C THR A 254 25.50 -10.73 21.46
N GLY A 255 25.95 -9.63 22.08
CA GLY A 255 27.34 -9.14 21.87
C GLY A 255 27.55 -8.23 20.66
N TRP A 256 26.48 -7.64 20.12
CA TRP A 256 26.55 -6.65 19.04
C TRP A 256 27.41 -5.44 19.41
N LYS A 257 28.35 -5.07 18.53
CA LYS A 257 29.26 -3.94 18.73
C LYS A 257 28.72 -2.70 18.04
N LYS A 258 28.89 -1.52 18.64
CA LYS A 258 28.47 -0.25 18.01
C LYS A 258 29.30 -0.01 16.75
N ALA A 259 28.64 0.29 15.63
CA ALA A 259 29.30 0.49 14.35
C ALA A 259 30.01 1.84 14.30
N ASN A 260 31.17 1.87 13.65
CA ASN A 260 31.87 3.09 13.25
C ASN A 260 31.89 3.25 11.70
N THR A 261 32.35 4.40 11.21
CA THR A 261 32.37 4.68 9.76
C THR A 261 33.27 3.71 8.98
N SER A 262 34.44 3.31 9.50
CA SER A 262 35.30 2.34 8.83
C SER A 262 34.64 0.98 8.67
N ASP A 263 33.88 0.55 9.67
CA ASP A 263 33.18 -0.73 9.59
C ASP A 263 32.12 -0.69 8.48
N ILE A 264 31.27 0.36 8.45
CA ILE A 264 30.22 0.50 7.44
C ILE A 264 30.81 0.61 6.02
N SER A 265 31.90 1.36 5.86
CA SER A 265 32.59 1.49 4.58
C SER A 265 33.20 0.18 4.09
N SER A 266 33.60 -0.72 5.00
CA SER A 266 34.12 -2.04 4.64
C SER A 266 33.04 -3.02 4.17
N ILE A 267 31.82 -2.88 4.70
CA ILE A 267 30.69 -3.77 4.40
C ILE A 267 30.01 -3.37 3.09
N ILE A 268 29.78 -2.07 2.90
CA ILE A 268 29.07 -1.55 1.73
C ILE A 268 30.11 -1.19 0.68
N THR A 269 30.38 -2.09 -0.26
CA THR A 269 31.46 -1.90 -1.24
C THR A 269 30.99 -1.21 -2.53
N SER A 270 29.84 -1.59 -3.10
CA SER A 270 29.47 -1.21 -4.48
C SER A 270 28.14 -0.46 -4.68
N TYR A 271 27.21 -0.47 -3.71
CA TYR A 271 25.84 0.00 -3.98
C TYR A 271 25.62 1.50 -3.75
N ASP A 272 24.72 2.08 -4.54
CA ASP A 272 24.20 3.43 -4.39
C ASP A 272 22.67 3.48 -4.20
N GLU A 273 22.11 4.69 -4.13
CA GLU A 273 20.67 4.89 -3.92
C GLU A 273 19.83 4.49 -5.16
N ASN A 274 20.39 4.56 -6.36
CA ASN A 274 19.70 4.11 -7.57
C ASN A 274 19.52 2.60 -7.56
N ASP A 275 20.52 1.84 -7.10
CA ASP A 275 20.40 0.39 -6.91
C ASP A 275 19.26 0.07 -5.93
N VAL A 276 19.18 0.78 -4.80
CA VAL A 276 18.08 0.62 -3.83
C VAL A 276 16.73 0.95 -4.47
N LYS A 277 16.66 1.98 -5.32
CA LYS A 277 15.43 2.37 -6.05
C LYS A 277 15.01 1.30 -7.06
N GLN A 278 15.95 0.69 -7.77
CA GLN A 278 15.67 -0.39 -8.73
C GLN A 278 15.10 -1.62 -8.03
N CYS A 279 15.71 -2.08 -6.93
CA CYS A 279 15.28 -3.30 -6.23
C CYS A 279 13.99 -3.11 -5.39
N ASN A 280 13.82 -1.96 -4.70
CA ASN A 280 12.69 -1.76 -3.79
C ASN A 280 11.53 -0.95 -4.40
N GLY A 281 11.75 -0.30 -5.54
CA GLY A 281 10.79 0.55 -6.23
C GLY A 281 10.66 1.96 -5.64
N GLU A 282 10.22 2.89 -6.49
CA GLU A 282 10.14 4.32 -6.19
C GLU A 282 9.24 4.67 -5.00
N TYR A 283 8.11 3.97 -4.83
CA TYR A 283 7.22 4.19 -3.69
C TYR A 283 7.91 3.91 -2.35
N SER A 284 8.67 2.81 -2.27
CA SER A 284 9.38 2.42 -1.05
C SER A 284 10.45 3.45 -0.69
N VAL A 285 11.21 3.93 -1.68
CA VAL A 285 12.23 4.98 -1.53
C VAL A 285 11.61 6.30 -1.06
N ARG A 286 10.49 6.72 -1.66
CA ARG A 286 9.79 7.94 -1.25
C ARG A 286 9.37 7.92 0.22
N ILE A 287 8.85 6.78 0.70
CA ILE A 287 8.52 6.62 2.12
C ILE A 287 9.79 6.53 2.98
N ALA A 288 10.83 5.87 2.47
CA ALA A 288 12.11 5.75 3.17
C ALA A 288 12.71 7.13 3.51
N HIS A 289 12.68 8.07 2.58
CA HIS A 289 13.12 9.45 2.84
C HIS A 289 12.32 10.15 3.96
N ALA A 290 11.03 9.86 4.10
CA ALA A 290 10.25 10.37 5.23
C ALA A 290 10.74 9.78 6.57
N TYR A 291 11.14 8.51 6.59
CA TYR A 291 11.76 7.91 7.77
C TYR A 291 13.14 8.51 8.09
N LEU A 292 13.91 8.92 7.09
CA LEU A 292 15.21 9.57 7.30
C LEU A 292 15.08 10.91 8.03
N GLY A 293 13.93 11.60 7.91
CA GLY A 293 13.63 12.78 8.73
C GLY A 293 13.61 12.48 10.24
N HIS A 294 13.34 11.23 10.64
CA HIS A 294 13.39 10.80 12.04
C HIS A 294 14.79 10.41 12.52
N ILE A 295 15.82 10.40 11.66
CA ILE A 295 17.17 10.00 12.08
C ILE A 295 17.76 10.96 13.13
N GLN A 296 17.26 12.20 13.17
CA GLN A 296 17.58 13.18 14.22
C GLN A 296 17.18 12.71 15.63
N GLN A 297 16.36 11.66 15.75
CA GLN A 297 15.96 11.03 17.03
C GLN A 297 16.90 9.86 17.43
N GLU A 298 18.15 9.90 16.94
CA GLU A 298 19.30 9.00 17.20
C GLU A 298 19.05 7.51 16.94
N TRP A 299 19.10 7.12 15.66
CA TRP A 299 19.23 5.70 15.30
C TRP A 299 20.54 5.13 15.84
N SER A 300 20.46 3.92 16.39
CA SER A 300 21.63 3.23 16.92
C SER A 300 22.02 2.07 15.99
N THR A 301 23.23 2.12 15.45
CA THR A 301 23.74 1.14 14.49
C THR A 301 24.80 0.24 15.12
N TYR A 302 24.71 -1.06 14.84
CA TYR A 302 25.55 -2.09 15.39
C TYR A 302 25.97 -3.12 14.34
N ILE A 303 27.06 -3.84 14.60
CA ILE A 303 27.59 -4.91 13.75
C ILE A 303 27.57 -6.22 14.50
N HIS A 304 27.25 -7.28 13.76
CA HIS A 304 27.16 -8.61 14.30
C HIS A 304 28.56 -9.12 14.69
N PRO A 305 28.73 -9.75 15.86
CA PRO A 305 30.02 -10.26 16.30
C PRO A 305 30.61 -11.32 15.37
N ASP A 306 29.79 -12.27 14.92
CA ASP A 306 30.24 -13.43 14.12
C ASP A 306 30.04 -13.28 12.60
N PHE A 307 29.20 -12.32 12.17
CA PHE A 307 28.87 -12.08 10.76
C PHE A 307 29.14 -10.60 10.44
N PRO A 308 30.39 -10.20 10.20
CA PRO A 308 30.74 -8.79 10.02
C PRO A 308 29.99 -8.09 8.87
N SER A 309 29.44 -8.84 7.92
CA SER A 309 28.57 -8.32 6.86
C SER A 309 27.14 -7.99 7.30
N THR A 310 26.79 -8.20 8.57
CA THR A 310 25.45 -7.96 9.10
C THR A 310 25.41 -6.74 10.02
N VAL A 311 24.51 -5.82 9.69
CA VAL A 311 24.26 -4.58 10.42
C VAL A 311 22.87 -4.60 11.05
N LYS A 312 22.78 -4.18 12.32
CA LYS A 312 21.53 -3.98 13.05
C LYS A 312 21.32 -2.49 13.33
N ILE A 313 20.14 -1.98 12.99
CA ILE A 313 19.72 -0.60 13.24
C ILE A 313 18.49 -0.60 14.14
N LYS A 314 18.59 0.10 15.27
CA LYS A 314 17.52 0.27 16.26
C LYS A 314 16.92 1.68 16.21
N ASN A 315 15.76 1.82 16.83
CA ASN A 315 15.04 3.08 17.06
C ASN A 315 14.49 3.72 15.77
N ILE A 316 14.13 2.92 14.77
CA ILE A 316 13.40 3.42 13.60
C ILE A 316 11.95 3.65 14.02
N ILE A 317 11.55 4.92 14.14
CA ILE A 317 10.25 5.29 14.70
C ILE A 317 9.15 5.08 13.67
N SER A 318 8.04 4.48 14.09
CA SER A 318 6.86 4.28 13.25
C SER A 318 6.24 5.61 12.84
N ARG A 319 5.79 5.69 11.59
CA ARG A 319 5.06 6.85 11.07
C ARG A 319 3.71 7.11 11.76
N TYR A 320 3.18 6.13 12.49
CA TYR A 320 1.90 6.26 13.18
C TYR A 320 2.12 6.59 14.65
N LYS A 321 1.54 7.71 15.09
CA LYS A 321 1.50 8.08 16.51
C LYS A 321 0.13 7.71 17.07
N THR A 322 0.06 6.62 17.84
CA THR A 322 -1.16 6.24 18.57
C THR A 322 -1.06 6.54 20.07
N THR A 323 0.16 6.72 20.58
CA THR A 323 0.48 6.96 21.99
C THR A 323 1.63 7.96 22.10
N ASP A 324 1.88 8.47 23.31
CA ASP A 324 3.02 9.37 23.58
C ASP A 324 4.37 8.70 23.31
N ASN A 325 4.45 7.38 23.48
CA ASN A 325 5.59 6.56 23.06
C ASN A 325 5.31 5.93 21.70
N PRO A 326 5.93 6.39 20.61
CA PRO A 326 5.71 5.81 19.30
C PRO A 326 6.35 4.43 19.21
N LYS A 327 5.71 3.51 18.49
CA LYS A 327 6.27 2.19 18.22
C LYS A 327 7.60 2.34 17.49
N GLN A 328 8.62 1.61 17.95
CA GLN A 328 9.94 1.58 17.31
C GLN A 328 10.15 0.24 16.61
N HIS A 329 10.91 0.29 15.53
CA HIS A 329 11.30 -0.86 14.73
C HIS A 329 12.81 -1.04 14.78
N THR A 330 13.21 -2.30 14.88
CA THR A 330 14.59 -2.76 14.63
C THR A 330 14.65 -3.43 13.26
N VAL A 331 15.76 -3.19 12.56
CA VAL A 331 16.09 -3.72 11.25
C VAL A 331 17.45 -4.41 11.31
N TRP A 332 17.58 -5.52 10.59
CA TRP A 332 18.82 -6.25 10.34
C TRP A 332 19.01 -6.37 8.84
N ILE A 333 20.24 -6.14 8.39
CA ILE A 333 20.63 -6.18 6.98
C ILE A 333 21.93 -6.96 6.90
N ARG A 334 21.89 -8.12 6.25
CA ARG A 334 23.06 -8.91 5.86
C ARG A 334 23.42 -8.54 4.44
N PHE A 335 24.59 -7.95 4.25
CA PHE A 335 25.09 -7.55 2.95
C PHE A 335 25.75 -8.73 2.25
N GLY A 336 25.41 -8.92 0.98
CA GLY A 336 26.12 -9.83 0.08
C GLY A 336 27.30 -9.15 -0.61
N HIS A 337 28.12 -9.95 -1.30
CA HIS A 337 29.41 -9.51 -1.83
C HIS A 337 29.31 -8.70 -3.13
N ASN A 338 28.30 -8.94 -3.99
CA ASN A 338 28.32 -8.45 -5.37
C ASN A 338 27.06 -7.71 -5.84
N LYS A 339 25.84 -8.13 -5.45
CA LYS A 339 24.57 -7.50 -5.89
C LYS A 339 23.65 -7.13 -4.73
N LEU A 340 22.83 -6.09 -4.92
CA LEU A 340 21.83 -5.68 -3.92
C LEU A 340 20.76 -6.77 -3.71
N ASP A 341 20.54 -7.63 -4.71
CA ASP A 341 19.67 -8.81 -4.62
C ASP A 341 20.20 -9.90 -3.68
N ASP A 342 21.50 -9.84 -3.33
CA ASP A 342 22.14 -10.71 -2.32
C ASP A 342 21.89 -10.19 -0.89
N ILE A 343 21.22 -9.04 -0.72
CA ILE A 343 20.90 -8.51 0.59
C ILE A 343 19.75 -9.29 1.21
N ALA A 344 20.04 -10.00 2.29
CA ALA A 344 19.01 -10.54 3.17
C ALA A 344 18.70 -9.51 4.26
N SER A 345 17.43 -9.40 4.64
CA SER A 345 17.03 -8.45 5.68
C SER A 345 15.87 -8.96 6.52
N TYR A 346 15.79 -8.45 7.74
CA TYR A 346 14.69 -8.67 8.65
C TYR A 346 14.29 -7.36 9.31
N CYS A 347 12.98 -7.18 9.51
CA CYS A 347 12.44 -6.04 10.26
C CYS A 347 11.34 -6.51 11.21
N THR A 348 11.27 -5.90 12.39
CA THR A 348 10.18 -6.11 13.38
C THR A 348 8.79 -5.57 12.95
N CYS A 349 8.66 -5.03 11.73
CA CYS A 349 7.36 -4.55 11.24
C CYS A 349 6.48 -5.71 10.76
N LYS A 350 5.17 -5.45 10.57
CA LYS A 350 4.16 -6.45 10.22
C LYS A 350 4.53 -7.41 9.08
N SER A 351 5.26 -6.93 8.07
CA SER A 351 5.68 -7.69 6.89
C SER A 351 7.20 -7.91 6.82
N GLY A 352 7.92 -7.66 7.91
CA GLY A 352 9.38 -7.59 7.89
C GLY A 352 10.10 -8.93 7.88
N LEU A 353 9.37 -10.05 7.94
CA LEU A 353 9.89 -11.41 7.70
C LEU A 353 10.02 -11.74 6.21
N ARG A 354 9.45 -10.92 5.31
CA ARG A 354 9.45 -11.17 3.87
C ARG A 354 10.87 -11.34 3.29
N THR A 355 11.02 -12.31 2.38
CA THR A 355 12.23 -12.59 1.58
C THR A 355 12.00 -12.34 0.08
N ALA A 356 10.75 -12.22 -0.36
CA ALA A 356 10.39 -12.05 -1.78
C ALA A 356 9.86 -10.64 -2.13
N GLY A 357 10.21 -10.11 -3.30
CA GLY A 357 9.58 -8.91 -3.87
C GLY A 357 9.98 -7.57 -3.23
N GLY A 358 11.24 -7.43 -2.81
CA GLY A 358 11.82 -6.22 -2.21
C GLY A 358 11.65 -6.15 -0.69
N THR A 359 12.01 -5.03 -0.06
CA THR A 359 12.04 -4.87 1.41
C THR A 359 11.00 -3.84 1.93
N CYS A 360 10.75 -3.82 3.24
CA CYS A 360 9.84 -2.81 3.81
C CYS A 360 10.51 -1.43 3.83
N SER A 361 9.74 -0.34 3.85
CA SER A 361 10.30 1.01 3.83
C SER A 361 11.25 1.32 4.99
N HIS A 362 11.18 0.61 6.12
CA HIS A 362 12.16 0.74 7.20
C HIS A 362 13.54 0.20 6.80
N VAL A 363 13.57 -0.97 6.14
CA VAL A 363 14.81 -1.55 5.60
C VAL A 363 15.35 -0.66 4.49
N THR A 364 14.50 -0.19 3.59
CA THR A 364 14.89 0.76 2.53
C THR A 364 15.49 2.04 3.12
N ALA A 365 14.90 2.60 4.19
CA ALA A 365 15.45 3.78 4.86
C ALA A 365 16.79 3.50 5.55
N ALA A 366 16.93 2.35 6.20
CA ALA A 366 18.18 1.89 6.77
C ALA A 366 19.29 1.74 5.71
N LEU A 367 18.99 1.14 4.55
CA LEU A 367 19.94 1.03 3.43
C LEU A 367 20.41 2.41 2.95
N ILE A 368 19.47 3.32 2.67
CA ILE A 368 19.81 4.68 2.21
C ILE A 368 20.64 5.42 3.28
N ALA A 369 20.27 5.34 4.56
CA ALA A 369 21.02 5.95 5.65
C ALA A 369 22.48 5.43 5.71
N LEU A 370 22.68 4.12 5.58
CA LEU A 370 24.01 3.52 5.59
C LEU A 370 24.85 3.92 4.36
N ILE A 371 24.23 4.02 3.17
CA ILE A 371 24.90 4.50 1.95
C ILE A 371 25.35 5.96 2.12
N HIS A 372 24.50 6.82 2.70
CA HIS A 372 24.87 8.21 3.00
C HIS A 372 26.00 8.28 4.01
N TRP A 373 25.95 7.47 5.07
CA TRP A 373 26.99 7.42 6.10
C TRP A 373 28.33 6.97 5.51
N LYS A 374 28.37 5.87 4.73
CA LYS A 374 29.58 5.43 4.01
C LYS A 374 30.21 6.57 3.21
N ASN A 375 29.39 7.28 2.43
CA ASN A 375 29.86 8.31 1.52
C ASN A 375 30.16 9.65 2.21
N ASN A 376 30.05 9.71 3.55
CA ASN A 376 30.12 10.94 4.34
C ASN A 376 29.20 12.06 3.79
N LYS A 377 28.08 11.66 3.19
CA LYS A 377 27.09 12.58 2.63
C LYS A 377 26.08 12.93 3.71
N LYS A 378 25.75 14.21 3.83
CA LYS A 378 24.59 14.61 4.63
C LYS A 378 23.35 13.91 4.09
N ILE A 379 22.57 13.32 4.99
CA ILE A 379 21.25 12.82 4.66
C ILE A 379 20.41 14.04 4.25
N PRO A 380 19.76 14.03 3.09
CA PRO A 380 18.99 15.18 2.64
C PRO A 380 17.91 15.46 3.69
N SER A 381 17.82 16.72 4.14
CA SER A 381 16.73 17.14 5.00
C SER A 381 15.46 17.18 4.15
N PHE A 382 14.81 16.04 3.99
CA PHE A 382 13.47 16.05 3.45
C PHE A 382 12.57 16.76 4.47
N TYR A 383 11.77 17.71 3.98
CA TYR A 383 10.76 18.49 4.72
C TYR A 383 11.18 19.80 5.43
N THR A 384 12.18 20.54 4.94
CA THR A 384 12.34 21.95 5.39
C THR A 384 11.21 22.88 4.91
N THR A 385 10.51 22.54 3.82
CA THR A 385 9.37 23.34 3.32
C THR A 385 8.04 23.03 4.00
N ALA A 386 7.85 21.83 4.55
CA ALA A 386 6.61 21.48 5.24
C ALA A 386 6.48 22.16 6.60
N SER A 387 7.57 22.44 7.31
CA SER A 387 7.53 23.16 8.59
C SER A 387 6.93 24.57 8.46
N ALA A 388 7.15 25.24 7.32
CA ALA A 388 6.54 26.54 7.02
C ALA A 388 5.02 26.46 6.87
N LEU A 389 4.47 25.35 6.37
CA LEU A 389 3.02 25.15 6.21
C LEU A 389 2.28 25.03 7.55
N PHE A 390 2.97 24.61 8.62
CA PHE A 390 2.38 24.42 9.94
C PHE A 390 2.66 25.56 10.91
N PHE A 391 3.33 26.65 10.48
CA PHE A 391 3.68 27.77 11.36
C PHE A 391 2.47 28.41 12.05
N ASN A 392 1.31 28.44 11.36
CA ASN A 392 0.06 29.00 11.89
C ASN A 392 -0.87 27.95 12.53
N VAL A 393 -0.42 26.71 12.73
CA VAL A 393 -1.23 25.65 13.36
C VAL A 393 -0.95 25.64 14.86
N LEU A 394 -2.00 25.89 15.65
CA LEU A 394 -1.91 25.84 17.11
C LEU A 394 -1.76 24.38 17.60
N ASP A 395 -0.66 24.06 18.26
CA ASP A 395 -0.41 22.76 18.88
C ASP A 395 -0.54 22.84 20.41
N CYS A 396 -1.69 22.41 20.93
CA CYS A 396 -1.98 22.39 22.36
C CYS A 396 -1.13 21.38 23.16
N THR A 397 -0.34 20.51 22.51
CA THR A 397 0.53 19.56 23.23
C THR A 397 1.60 20.28 24.05
N THR A 398 2.07 21.45 23.58
CA THR A 398 3.03 22.28 24.31
C THR A 398 2.42 22.81 25.63
N TYR A 399 1.16 23.24 25.60
CA TYR A 399 0.43 23.65 26.81
C TYR A 399 0.20 22.47 27.77
N LYS A 400 -0.18 21.30 27.24
CA LYS A 400 -0.35 20.09 28.05
C LYS A 400 0.95 19.70 28.76
N LYS A 401 2.09 19.73 28.05
CA LYS A 401 3.42 19.43 28.60
C LYS A 401 3.85 20.43 29.66
N SER A 402 3.60 21.74 29.46
CA SER A 402 3.95 22.75 30.46
C SER A 402 3.14 22.61 31.76
N LYS A 403 1.86 22.24 31.66
CA LYS A 403 1.01 21.96 32.83
C LYS A 403 1.39 20.67 33.56
N MET A 404 1.75 19.62 32.84
CA MET A 404 2.25 18.38 33.46
C MET A 404 3.59 18.60 34.17
N LYS A 405 4.48 19.42 33.60
CA LYS A 405 5.76 19.78 34.24
C LYS A 405 5.55 20.57 35.54
N GLN A 406 4.69 21.59 35.53
CA GLN A 406 4.30 22.34 36.74
C GLN A 406 3.75 21.41 37.83
N ALA A 407 2.82 20.51 37.47
CA ALA A 407 2.24 19.57 38.43
C ALA A 407 3.28 18.58 39.00
N SER A 408 4.26 18.14 38.20
CA SER A 408 5.34 17.26 38.69
C SER A 408 6.32 18.00 39.62
N GLU A 409 6.63 19.27 39.33
CA GLU A 409 7.51 20.10 40.16
C GLU A 409 6.84 20.41 41.51
N GLU A 410 5.53 20.67 41.53
CA GLU A 410 4.74 20.82 42.77
C GLU A 410 4.66 19.53 43.60
N TYR A 411 4.59 18.36 42.96
CA TYR A 411 4.47 17.07 43.66
C TYR A 411 5.79 16.57 44.26
N TYR A 412 6.92 16.76 43.55
CA TYR A 412 8.25 16.34 44.05
C TYR A 412 8.91 17.39 44.95
N GLY A 413 8.59 18.68 44.76
CA GLY A 413 9.06 19.77 45.63
C GLY A 413 8.46 19.77 47.03
N ALA A 414 7.41 18.99 47.29
CA ALA A 414 6.79 18.85 48.61
C ALA A 414 7.36 17.69 49.45
N SER A 415 8.30 16.90 48.92
CA SER A 415 8.84 15.70 49.58
C SER A 415 10.23 15.83 50.18
N SER A 416 10.89 17.00 50.04
CA SER A 416 12.25 17.23 50.56
C SER A 416 12.30 17.88 51.96
N ASP A 417 11.17 18.18 52.58
CA ASP A 417 11.10 19.00 53.81
C ASP A 417 10.72 18.20 55.09
N THR A 418 10.89 16.87 55.10
CA THR A 418 10.74 16.08 56.33
C THR A 418 11.89 15.09 56.53
N GLU A 419 13.08 15.58 56.84
CA GLU A 419 14.06 14.89 57.70
C GLU A 419 15.07 15.92 58.26
N SER A 420 14.67 16.59 59.35
CA SER A 420 15.55 17.21 60.35
C SER A 420 14.83 17.33 61.69
#